data_AF-A0A660PXV9-F1
#
_entry.id   AF-A0A660PXV9-F1
#
_cell.length_a   1.000
_cell.length_b   1.000
_cell.length_c   1.000
_cell.angle_alpha   90.00
_cell.angle_beta   90.00
_cell.angle_gamma   90.00
#
_symmetry.space_group_name_H-M   'P 1'
#
loop_
_entity.id
_entity.type
_entity.pdbx_description
1 polymer ?
#
loop_
_entity_poly.entity_id
_entity_poly.type
_entity_poly.pdbx_seq_one_letter_code
_entity_poly.pdbx_strand_id
1 'polypeptide(L)'
;MKKLGFLVLMAGVIILSAGCSEGLEEDGINYVQVTNIEELNNGCEYRYHISFHDDANYDHAQPYWAGLVRMPGEELVAYDTAIWMDPPFADGQLQVSINLGSAISANDDVYAKVFRSDTPGDPNYNYGSGISSGSVWFPGFSESCYPFTINIEANGIGIEEQQCVYIDETPAMPDLVAMISSGNVSGLVDWNLRVSYTRSGRTDEDVYSATIDANSAWYITDQLQSTVRGGQATLTCDPYGVEAVRTFSFAIRGTNASESDIVNYIESRPLFMWYHTNVAKHETPSQEGRYYLQFNEVPVGEECGASDNILHTPNASNNDDGGFGIYQLTFFQIPGRPPNAQELWDWKENVNSGTSWLLHHQESAFSYMQDEREQAYQWCLGMEFCYRVPDEQLGSVLFSDYSDTTIEHAVALKRYNGASGGQYAEWDDLLNDWFFHRLNTYNPPFNYVERICETQVP
;
A
#
# COMPACT_ATOMS: atom_id res chain seq x y z
N MET A 1 27.99 18.75 -0.01
CA MET A 1 27.77 18.34 -1.41
C MET A 1 26.30 18.51 -1.73
N LYS A 2 25.93 19.62 -2.36
CA LYS A 2 24.57 19.92 -2.86
C LYS A 2 24.71 20.08 -4.37
N LYS A 3 24.02 19.26 -5.17
CA LYS A 3 23.89 19.49 -6.62
C LYS A 3 22.75 20.49 -6.82
N LEU A 4 23.11 21.73 -7.16
CA LEU A 4 22.20 22.69 -7.79
C LEU A 4 22.15 22.35 -9.29
N GLY A 5 20.97 22.01 -9.80
CA GLY A 5 20.70 21.99 -11.24
C GLY A 5 20.21 23.37 -11.67
N PHE A 6 21.05 24.10 -12.40
CA PHE A 6 20.65 25.30 -13.14
C PHE A 6 20.04 24.86 -14.47
N LEU A 7 18.78 25.22 -14.73
CA LEU A 7 18.21 25.22 -16.07
C LEU A 7 18.51 26.59 -16.70
N VAL A 8 19.34 26.59 -17.74
CA VAL A 8 19.62 27.77 -18.57
C VAL A 8 18.55 27.86 -19.64
N LEU A 9 17.68 28.87 -19.54
CA LEU A 9 16.86 29.33 -20.67
C LEU A 9 17.79 30.09 -21.63
N MET A 10 18.22 29.42 -22.71
CA MET A 10 18.78 30.14 -23.85
C MET A 10 17.64 30.76 -24.65
N ALA A 11 17.57 32.09 -24.62
CA ALA A 11 16.87 32.86 -25.64
C ALA A 11 17.62 32.68 -26.96
N GLY A 12 17.13 31.76 -27.80
CA GLY A 12 17.60 31.60 -29.17
C GLY A 12 17.06 32.74 -30.04
N VAL A 13 17.88 33.77 -30.23
CA VAL A 13 17.73 34.69 -31.36
C VAL A 13 18.06 33.89 -32.62
N ILE A 14 17.05 33.60 -33.45
CA ILE A 14 17.28 33.12 -34.81
C ILE A 14 17.79 34.32 -35.62
N ILE A 15 19.10 34.36 -35.84
CA ILE A 15 19.71 35.20 -36.86
C ILE A 15 19.45 34.50 -38.20
N LEU A 16 18.57 35.09 -39.03
CA LEU A 16 18.44 34.71 -40.43
C LEU A 16 19.78 34.99 -41.13
N SER A 17 20.47 33.95 -41.58
CA SER A 17 21.60 34.13 -42.48
C SER A 17 21.07 34.54 -43.85
N ALA A 18 21.36 35.78 -44.25
CA ALA A 18 21.25 36.21 -45.63
C ALA A 18 22.18 35.36 -46.49
N GLY A 19 21.62 34.60 -47.43
CA GLY A 19 22.42 33.88 -48.41
C GLY A 19 21.64 32.77 -49.12
N CYS A 20 20.78 33.15 -50.06
CA CYS A 20 20.65 32.51 -51.39
C CYS A 20 19.38 33.03 -52.09
N SER A 21 19.54 33.95 -53.05
CA SER A 21 18.78 33.94 -54.31
C SER A 21 19.27 35.07 -55.23
N GLU A 22 20.24 34.76 -56.09
CA GLU A 22 20.19 35.28 -57.47
C GLU A 22 19.61 34.15 -58.32
N GLY A 23 18.49 34.43 -58.99
CA GLY A 23 18.03 33.72 -60.18
C GLY A 23 17.19 32.46 -59.97
N LEU A 24 15.90 32.62 -59.70
CA LEU A 24 14.82 31.72 -60.17
C LEU A 24 13.55 32.56 -60.36
N GLU A 25 13.45 33.23 -61.51
CA GLU A 25 12.16 33.68 -62.07
C GLU A 25 11.69 32.60 -63.05
N GLU A 26 10.68 31.83 -62.63
CA GLU A 26 9.71 31.04 -63.42
C GLU A 26 9.30 29.85 -62.56
N ASP A 27 8.26 30.05 -61.75
CA ASP A 27 7.23 29.06 -61.39
C ASP A 27 6.47 29.64 -60.19
N GLY A 28 5.15 29.83 -60.34
CA GLY A 28 4.29 30.53 -59.38
C GLY A 28 4.11 29.77 -58.06
N ILE A 29 5.16 29.72 -57.25
CA ILE A 29 5.22 29.07 -55.94
C ILE A 29 5.02 30.14 -54.87
N ASN A 30 3.94 30.04 -54.10
CA ASN A 30 3.74 30.87 -52.92
C ASN A 30 4.44 30.24 -51.73
N TYR A 31 5.45 30.92 -51.19
CA TYR A 31 6.09 30.55 -49.93
C TYR A 31 5.37 31.28 -48.80
N VAL A 32 4.81 30.53 -47.85
CA VAL A 32 4.25 31.13 -46.63
C VAL A 32 5.32 31.08 -45.55
N GLN A 33 5.85 32.24 -45.16
CA GLN A 33 6.80 32.30 -44.06
C GLN A 33 6.04 32.45 -42.73
N VAL A 34 6.26 31.50 -41.82
CA VAL A 34 5.85 31.68 -40.42
C VAL A 34 6.77 32.73 -39.82
N THR A 35 6.24 33.91 -39.53
CA THR A 35 7.03 35.05 -39.06
C THR A 35 7.12 35.11 -37.55
N ASN A 36 6.14 34.54 -36.86
CA ASN A 36 6.16 34.47 -35.40
C ASN A 36 5.29 33.31 -34.91
N ILE A 37 5.78 32.61 -33.88
CA ILE A 37 5.00 31.68 -33.07
C ILE A 37 5.14 32.20 -31.64
N GLU A 38 4.11 32.88 -31.16
CA GLU A 38 4.09 33.33 -29.77
C GLU A 38 3.32 32.31 -28.93
N GLU A 39 3.98 31.80 -27.88
CA GLU A 39 3.32 31.07 -26.82
C GLU A 39 2.61 32.09 -25.91
N LEU A 40 1.29 32.16 -26.04
CA LEU A 40 0.47 32.99 -25.18
C LEU A 40 0.13 32.20 -23.93
N ASN A 41 0.96 32.35 -22.91
CA ASN A 41 0.78 31.65 -21.64
C ASN A 41 -0.26 32.36 -20.77
N ASN A 42 -1.51 31.88 -20.83
CA ASN A 42 -2.61 32.34 -19.97
C ASN A 42 -2.92 31.34 -18.84
N GLY A 43 -1.89 30.74 -18.27
CA GLY A 43 -1.96 29.92 -17.06
C GLY A 43 -2.44 28.48 -17.25
N CYS A 44 -3.43 28.21 -18.11
CA CYS A 44 -4.03 26.87 -18.23
C CYS A 44 -4.32 26.39 -19.67
N GLU A 45 -3.94 27.18 -20.69
CA GLU A 45 -4.16 26.84 -22.10
C GLU A 45 -2.91 27.24 -22.89
N TYR A 46 -2.25 26.26 -23.53
CA TYR A 46 -1.20 26.57 -24.49
C TYR A 46 -1.86 27.13 -25.74
N ARG A 47 -1.71 28.43 -25.93
CA ARG A 47 -2.17 29.12 -27.14
C ARG A 47 -0.96 29.41 -28.00
N TYR A 48 -1.00 28.92 -29.23
CA TYR A 48 -0.04 29.29 -30.24
C TYR A 48 -0.67 30.33 -31.14
N HIS A 49 -0.12 31.55 -31.12
CA HIS A 49 -0.45 32.54 -32.13
C HIS A 49 0.55 32.38 -33.27
N ILE A 50 0.10 31.78 -34.37
CA ILE A 50 0.91 31.60 -35.57
C ILE A 50 0.59 32.74 -36.52
N SER A 51 1.57 33.61 -36.76
CA SER A 51 1.45 34.71 -37.70
C SER A 51 2.13 34.32 -39.01
N PHE A 52 1.42 34.50 -40.11
CA PHE A 52 1.93 34.30 -41.45
C PHE A 52 2.16 35.67 -42.10
N HIS A 53 3.25 35.83 -42.84
CA HIS A 53 3.44 36.96 -43.73
C HIS A 53 3.38 36.46 -45.16
N ASP A 54 2.53 37.09 -45.96
CA ASP A 54 2.44 36.84 -47.39
C ASP A 54 3.23 37.94 -48.10
N ASP A 55 4.38 37.59 -48.67
CA ASP A 55 5.24 38.53 -49.41
C ASP A 55 4.79 38.71 -50.87
N ALA A 56 3.65 38.13 -51.28
CA ALA A 56 3.19 38.22 -52.65
C ALA A 56 2.43 39.54 -52.93
N ASN A 57 3.06 40.42 -53.70
CA ASN A 57 2.43 41.59 -54.32
C ASN A 57 1.60 41.17 -55.57
N TYR A 58 0.75 40.14 -55.43
CA TYR A 58 -0.05 39.58 -56.52
C TYR A 58 -1.55 39.59 -56.20
N ASP A 59 -2.34 40.17 -57.10
CA ASP A 59 -3.77 40.52 -56.95
C ASP A 59 -4.76 39.33 -56.83
N HIS A 60 -4.29 38.07 -56.69
CA HIS A 60 -5.15 36.87 -56.77
C HIS A 60 -4.77 35.69 -55.85
N ALA A 61 -4.17 35.93 -54.67
CA ALA A 61 -3.95 34.85 -53.70
C ALA A 61 -5.24 34.49 -52.94
N GLN A 62 -5.67 33.22 -53.02
CA GLN A 62 -6.71 32.66 -52.15
C GLN A 62 -6.01 32.03 -50.92
N PRO A 63 -6.43 32.33 -49.68
CA PRO A 63 -5.75 31.82 -48.49
C PRO A 63 -5.99 30.31 -48.33
N TYR A 64 -4.91 29.56 -48.07
CA TYR A 64 -4.95 28.15 -47.69
C TYR A 64 -4.54 27.99 -46.22
N TRP A 65 -5.16 27.06 -45.51
CA TRP A 65 -4.85 26.74 -44.11
C TRP A 65 -4.21 25.36 -44.03
N ALA A 66 -3.03 25.28 -43.42
CA ALA A 66 -2.39 24.02 -43.06
C ALA A 66 -2.22 23.97 -41.53
N GLY A 67 -2.68 22.89 -40.91
CA GLY A 67 -2.48 22.62 -39.48
C GLY A 67 -1.46 21.51 -39.28
N LEU A 68 -0.58 21.67 -38.31
CA LEU A 68 0.35 20.64 -37.84
C LEU A 68 -0.13 20.13 -36.47
N VAL A 69 -0.11 18.81 -36.28
CA VAL A 69 -0.45 18.15 -35.03
C VAL A 69 0.83 17.60 -34.40
N ARG A 70 1.01 17.82 -33.10
CA ARG A 70 2.12 17.30 -32.29
C ARG A 70 1.64 16.08 -31.48
N MET A 71 2.51 15.09 -31.27
CA MET A 71 2.37 14.10 -30.20
C MET A 71 3.40 14.33 -29.08
N PRO A 72 3.13 13.93 -27.83
CA PRO A 72 4.03 14.17 -26.71
C PRO A 72 5.33 13.35 -26.82
N GLY A 73 6.47 13.98 -26.52
CA GLY A 73 7.75 13.28 -26.34
C GLY A 73 8.81 13.43 -27.44
N GLU A 74 8.51 14.08 -28.57
CA GLU A 74 9.49 14.29 -29.66
C GLU A 74 10.00 15.74 -29.75
N GLU A 75 11.27 15.89 -30.16
CA GLU A 75 11.93 17.18 -30.45
C GLU A 75 11.42 17.73 -31.79
N LEU A 76 11.16 19.03 -31.84
CA LEU A 76 10.54 19.68 -33.00
C LEU A 76 11.53 19.77 -34.16
N VAL A 77 11.56 18.76 -35.03
CA VAL A 77 12.31 18.84 -36.28
C VAL A 77 11.38 19.43 -37.35
N ALA A 78 11.53 20.73 -37.61
CA ALA A 78 10.93 21.33 -38.79
C ALA A 78 11.63 20.75 -40.03
N TYR A 79 10.99 19.80 -40.69
CA TYR A 79 11.39 19.42 -42.04
C TYR A 79 10.76 20.40 -43.03
N ASP A 80 11.61 21.08 -43.79
CA ASP A 80 11.19 21.75 -45.01
C ASP A 80 10.67 20.68 -45.97
N THR A 81 9.35 20.57 -46.07
CA THR A 81 8.71 19.60 -46.97
C THR A 81 8.03 20.39 -48.07
N ALA A 82 8.69 20.47 -49.22
CA ALA A 82 8.09 21.04 -50.42
C ALA A 82 6.87 20.20 -50.81
N ILE A 83 5.69 20.82 -50.84
CA ILE A 83 4.47 20.19 -51.38
C ILE A 83 4.58 20.25 -52.90
N TRP A 84 4.78 19.09 -53.53
CA TRP A 84 4.84 18.98 -54.98
C TRP A 84 3.42 18.96 -55.55
N MET A 85 3.07 19.94 -56.38
CA MET A 85 1.82 19.95 -57.14
C MET A 85 2.15 19.85 -58.63
N ASP A 86 1.71 18.76 -59.26
CA ASP A 86 1.87 18.53 -60.69
C ASP A 86 0.66 19.16 -61.44
N PRO A 87 0.85 20.03 -62.44
CA PRO A 87 -0.25 20.51 -63.27
C PRO A 87 -0.36 19.70 -64.59
N PRO A 88 -1.49 19.71 -65.32
CA PRO A 88 -2.87 19.93 -64.90
C PRO A 88 -3.83 18.90 -65.51
N PHE A 89 -4.83 18.38 -64.78
CA PHE A 89 -6.10 17.98 -65.40
C PHE A 89 -7.28 18.24 -64.46
N ALA A 90 -8.33 18.79 -65.06
CA ALA A 90 -9.60 19.14 -64.47
C ALA A 90 -10.31 17.92 -63.85
N ASP A 91 -11.13 18.19 -62.84
CA ASP A 91 -11.95 17.24 -62.08
C ASP A 91 -11.17 16.11 -61.38
N GLY A 92 -10.39 16.49 -60.37
CA GLY A 92 -9.82 15.56 -59.40
C GLY A 92 -10.18 15.96 -57.98
N GLN A 93 -10.81 15.06 -57.22
CA GLN A 93 -10.86 15.19 -55.77
C GLN A 93 -9.43 15.38 -55.25
N LEU A 94 -9.22 16.41 -54.43
CA LEU A 94 -7.95 16.64 -53.74
C LEU A 94 -7.73 15.51 -52.74
N GLN A 95 -6.93 14.50 -53.08
CA GLN A 95 -6.40 13.55 -52.09
C GLN A 95 -5.07 14.09 -51.58
N VAL A 96 -5.09 14.69 -50.40
CA VAL A 96 -3.88 15.01 -49.65
C VAL A 96 -3.46 13.74 -48.92
N SER A 97 -2.42 13.06 -49.42
CA SER A 97 -1.80 11.93 -48.71
C SER A 97 -0.61 12.47 -47.92
N ILE A 98 -0.77 12.61 -46.60
CA ILE A 98 0.36 12.92 -45.70
C ILE A 98 1.05 11.59 -45.39
N ASN A 99 2.25 11.40 -45.93
CA ASN A 99 3.03 10.19 -45.68
C ASN A 99 3.88 10.43 -44.41
N LEU A 100 3.39 9.98 -43.27
CA LEU A 100 4.14 10.03 -42.01
C LEU A 100 5.11 8.84 -42.03
N GLY A 101 6.41 9.16 -42.01
CA GLY A 101 7.48 8.16 -41.98
C GLY A 101 7.30 7.13 -40.85
N SER A 102 7.82 5.94 -41.09
CA SER A 102 7.62 4.69 -40.34
C SER A 102 7.79 4.78 -38.82
N ALA A 103 6.76 5.21 -38.09
CA ALA A 103 6.63 5.01 -36.64
C ALA A 103 5.16 4.99 -36.15
N ILE A 104 4.19 4.75 -37.03
CA ILE A 104 2.77 4.69 -36.66
C ILE A 104 2.27 3.27 -36.90
N SER A 105 1.84 2.59 -35.84
CA SER A 105 1.20 1.27 -35.94
C SER A 105 -0.20 1.41 -36.53
N ALA A 106 -0.60 0.44 -37.33
CA ALA A 106 -1.61 0.55 -38.39
C ALA A 106 -3.09 0.75 -37.98
N ASN A 107 -3.42 1.37 -36.85
CA ASN A 107 -4.80 1.44 -36.35
C ASN A 107 -5.35 2.83 -35.96
N ASP A 108 -4.64 3.93 -36.17
CA ASP A 108 -5.18 5.28 -35.86
C ASP A 108 -5.59 6.04 -37.12
N ASP A 109 -6.91 6.16 -37.32
CA ASP A 109 -7.50 7.01 -38.36
C ASP A 109 -7.33 8.49 -38.00
N VAL A 110 -6.45 9.21 -38.71
CA VAL A 110 -6.34 10.67 -38.62
C VAL A 110 -7.29 11.33 -39.63
N TYR A 111 -8.35 11.98 -39.16
CA TYR A 111 -9.27 12.75 -40.01
C TYR A 111 -8.80 14.21 -40.11
N ALA A 112 -8.27 14.61 -41.26
CA ALA A 112 -8.11 16.02 -41.62
C ALA A 112 -9.38 16.51 -42.35
N LYS A 113 -10.06 17.53 -41.81
CA LYS A 113 -11.23 18.15 -42.44
C LYS A 113 -10.85 19.52 -42.99
N VAL A 114 -10.77 19.63 -44.31
CA VAL A 114 -10.47 20.89 -45.02
C VAL A 114 -11.76 21.64 -45.27
N PHE A 115 -11.87 22.90 -44.83
CA PHE A 115 -12.98 23.78 -45.17
C PHE A 115 -12.61 24.66 -46.36
N ARG A 116 -13.44 24.66 -47.41
CA ARG A 116 -13.41 25.68 -48.48
C ARG A 116 -14.43 26.77 -48.18
N SER A 117 -14.03 28.02 -48.35
CA SER A 117 -14.95 29.16 -48.36
C SER A 117 -15.58 29.26 -49.74
N ASP A 118 -16.76 28.65 -49.94
CA ASP A 118 -17.51 28.78 -51.18
C ASP A 118 -18.30 30.10 -51.20
N THR A 119 -17.64 31.20 -51.53
CA THR A 119 -18.33 32.41 -52.02
C THR A 119 -17.84 32.75 -53.42
N PRO A 120 -18.72 32.79 -54.44
CA PRO A 120 -18.34 33.18 -55.80
C PRO A 120 -17.99 34.68 -55.83
N GLY A 121 -16.75 35.00 -56.18
CA GLY A 121 -16.30 36.38 -56.34
C GLY A 121 -16.78 37.01 -57.65
N ASP A 122 -17.48 38.13 -57.54
CA ASP A 122 -17.71 39.12 -58.61
C ASP A 122 -16.35 39.66 -59.10
N PRO A 123 -16.04 39.63 -60.42
CA PRO A 123 -14.74 40.04 -60.95
C PRO A 123 -14.43 41.55 -60.84
N ASN A 124 -15.34 42.38 -60.32
CA ASN A 124 -15.14 43.85 -60.23
C ASN A 124 -15.01 44.43 -58.82
N TYR A 125 -14.80 43.60 -57.79
CA TYR A 125 -14.47 44.10 -56.46
C TYR A 125 -12.95 44.16 -56.25
N ASN A 126 -12.40 45.38 -56.20
CA ASN A 126 -11.04 45.61 -55.70
C ASN A 126 -11.00 45.16 -54.23
N TYR A 127 -10.37 44.03 -53.96
CA TYR A 127 -9.96 43.67 -52.61
C TYR A 127 -8.83 44.63 -52.23
N GLY A 128 -9.14 45.65 -51.44
CA GLY A 128 -8.09 46.38 -50.73
C GLY A 128 -7.27 45.39 -49.93
N SER A 129 -5.95 45.54 -49.94
CA SER A 129 -4.97 44.73 -49.20
C SER A 129 -5.28 44.76 -47.69
N GLY A 130 -6.16 43.87 -47.27
CA GLY A 130 -6.47 43.60 -45.88
C GLY A 130 -5.68 42.39 -45.46
N ILE A 131 -4.70 42.59 -44.58
CA ILE A 131 -4.04 41.51 -43.85
C ILE A 131 -5.13 40.76 -43.08
N SER A 132 -5.49 39.56 -43.52
CA SER A 132 -6.39 38.69 -42.76
C SER A 132 -5.56 37.84 -41.80
N SER A 133 -5.51 38.23 -40.54
CA SER A 133 -5.07 37.30 -39.48
C SER A 133 -6.24 36.37 -39.15
N GLY A 134 -6.02 35.06 -39.25
CA GLY A 134 -6.92 34.07 -38.68
C GLY A 134 -6.21 33.29 -37.60
N SER A 135 -6.94 33.00 -36.52
CA SER A 135 -6.47 32.19 -35.41
C SER A 135 -7.11 30.80 -35.52
N VAL A 136 -6.29 29.76 -35.48
CA VAL A 136 -6.74 28.37 -35.39
C VAL A 136 -6.56 27.92 -33.95
N TRP A 137 -7.63 27.37 -33.37
CA TRP A 137 -7.67 26.93 -31.98
C TRP A 137 -7.44 25.43 -31.90
N PHE A 138 -6.48 25.02 -31.07
CA PHE A 138 -6.27 23.61 -30.74
C PHE A 138 -6.41 23.44 -29.23
N PRO A 139 -7.30 22.57 -28.73
CA PRO A 139 -7.29 22.20 -27.33
C PRO A 139 -6.04 21.33 -27.09
N GLY A 140 -5.00 21.95 -26.54
CA GLY A 140 -3.84 21.22 -26.04
C GLY A 140 -4.23 20.47 -24.77
N PHE A 141 -4.20 19.15 -24.80
CA PHE A 141 -4.23 18.34 -23.57
C PHE A 141 -2.88 18.51 -22.87
N SER A 142 -2.89 19.12 -21.67
CA SER A 142 -1.70 19.24 -20.82
C SER A 142 -1.85 18.33 -19.60
N GLU A 143 -0.81 17.57 -19.31
CA GLU A 143 -0.73 16.53 -18.26
C GLU A 143 -0.83 17.05 -16.80
N SER A 144 -1.44 18.20 -16.51
CA SER A 144 -1.59 18.66 -15.10
C SER A 144 -2.71 19.66 -14.79
N CYS A 145 -3.76 19.75 -15.60
CA CYS A 145 -4.74 20.86 -15.51
C CYS A 145 -5.67 20.91 -14.27
N TYR A 146 -5.60 19.96 -13.33
CA TYR A 146 -6.37 20.03 -12.09
C TYR A 146 -5.43 19.91 -10.89
N PRO A 147 -4.77 21.00 -10.46
CA PRO A 147 -4.11 21.00 -9.16
C PRO A 147 -5.20 20.87 -8.09
N PHE A 148 -5.31 19.68 -7.53
CA PHE A 148 -6.06 19.44 -6.32
C PHE A 148 -5.14 18.83 -5.26
N THR A 149 -5.52 19.05 -4.01
CA THR A 149 -4.85 18.49 -2.85
C THR A 149 -5.82 17.56 -2.15
N ILE A 150 -5.29 16.44 -1.65
CA ILE A 150 -6.04 15.54 -0.77
C ILE A 150 -5.56 15.76 0.66
N ASN A 151 -6.51 15.78 1.59
CA ASN A 151 -6.24 15.75 3.02
C ASN A 151 -6.78 14.44 3.58
N ILE A 152 -6.12 13.97 4.62
CA ILE A 152 -6.58 12.88 5.45
C ILE A 152 -6.57 13.35 6.91
N GLU A 153 -7.60 12.96 7.64
CA GLU A 153 -7.73 13.18 9.07
C GLU A 153 -7.75 11.84 9.79
N ALA A 154 -7.16 11.81 10.98
CA ALA A 154 -7.26 10.73 11.93
C ALA A 154 -7.84 11.28 13.24
N ASN A 155 -8.99 10.77 13.67
CA ASN A 155 -9.71 11.24 14.84
C ASN A 155 -10.00 12.76 14.79
N GLY A 156 -10.35 13.27 13.59
CA GLY A 156 -10.63 14.69 13.33
C GLY A 156 -9.40 15.61 13.34
N ILE A 157 -8.19 15.06 13.31
CA ILE A 157 -6.93 15.81 13.22
C ILE A 157 -6.29 15.52 11.87
N GLY A 158 -5.99 16.56 11.09
CA GLY A 158 -5.27 16.42 9.83
C GLY A 158 -3.88 15.84 10.03
N ILE A 159 -3.51 14.85 9.22
CA ILE A 159 -2.18 14.23 9.23
C ILE A 159 -1.37 14.64 7.99
N GLU A 160 -0.05 14.64 8.12
CA GLU A 160 0.90 14.90 7.03
C GLU A 160 1.43 13.59 6.44
N GLU A 161 2.00 13.66 5.24
CA GLU A 161 2.64 12.49 4.63
C GLU A 161 3.74 11.93 5.54
N GLN A 162 3.87 10.61 5.52
CA GLN A 162 4.83 9.84 6.32
C GLN A 162 4.58 9.92 7.84
N GLN A 163 3.48 10.50 8.32
CA GLN A 163 3.11 10.44 9.74
C GLN A 163 2.53 9.07 10.12
N CYS A 164 2.57 8.76 11.42
CA CYS A 164 1.89 7.60 11.99
C CYS A 164 0.54 8.00 12.58
N VAL A 165 -0.44 7.13 12.40
CA VAL A 165 -1.68 7.09 13.16
C VAL A 165 -1.72 5.80 13.97
N TYR A 166 -2.45 5.79 15.07
CA TYR A 166 -2.36 4.70 16.06
C TYR A 166 -3.72 4.02 16.26
N ILE A 167 -3.68 2.69 16.26
CA ILE A 167 -4.70 1.81 16.83
C ILE A 167 -4.64 1.98 18.34
N ASP A 168 -5.78 2.28 18.95
CA ASP A 168 -5.89 2.63 20.36
C ASP A 168 -5.62 1.44 21.31
N GLU A 169 -5.37 1.73 22.58
CA GLU A 169 -5.19 0.74 23.65
C GLU A 169 -6.43 -0.14 23.86
N THR A 170 -7.62 0.37 23.58
CA THR A 170 -8.78 -0.47 23.30
C THR A 170 -8.78 -0.71 21.79
N PRO A 171 -8.45 -1.91 21.29
CA PRO A 171 -7.94 -2.12 19.93
C PRO A 171 -8.97 -1.70 18.88
N ALA A 172 -8.90 -0.42 18.52
CA ALA A 172 -9.86 0.27 17.67
C ALA A 172 -9.08 1.09 16.65
N MET A 173 -9.52 1.01 15.41
CA MET A 173 -8.96 1.80 14.32
C MET A 173 -9.18 3.30 14.60
N PRO A 174 -8.22 4.17 14.27
CA PRO A 174 -8.48 5.61 14.26
C PRO A 174 -9.61 5.92 13.28
N ASP A 175 -10.40 6.96 13.56
CA ASP A 175 -11.42 7.45 12.63
C ASP A 175 -10.73 8.14 11.44
N LEU A 176 -10.62 7.43 10.32
CA LEU A 176 -9.90 7.86 9.13
C LEU A 176 -10.87 8.48 8.14
N VAL A 177 -10.62 9.74 7.78
CA VAL A 177 -11.44 10.50 6.86
C VAL A 177 -10.57 11.08 5.76
N ALA A 178 -10.91 10.81 4.50
CA ALA A 178 -10.22 11.37 3.34
C ALA A 178 -11.12 12.34 2.57
N MET A 179 -10.54 13.44 2.08
CA MET A 179 -11.28 14.45 1.30
C MET A 179 -10.37 15.22 0.35
N ILE A 180 -10.96 15.77 -0.72
CA ILE A 180 -10.29 16.77 -1.56
C ILE A 180 -10.37 18.12 -0.84
N SER A 181 -9.22 18.69 -0.48
CA SER A 181 -9.15 19.92 0.33
C SER A 181 -9.06 21.20 -0.48
N SER A 182 -8.61 21.10 -1.74
CA SER A 182 -8.59 22.22 -2.68
C SER A 182 -8.58 21.71 -4.11
N GLY A 183 -8.97 22.57 -5.06
CA GLY A 183 -9.05 22.25 -6.47
C GLY A 183 -10.50 22.21 -6.99
N ASN A 184 -10.67 22.44 -8.30
CA ASN A 184 -11.98 22.37 -8.95
C ASN A 184 -12.24 20.95 -9.47
N VAL A 185 -12.34 19.98 -8.55
CA VAL A 185 -12.73 18.61 -8.88
C VAL A 185 -14.23 18.48 -8.70
N SER A 186 -14.91 17.86 -9.67
CA SER A 186 -16.36 17.67 -9.63
C SER A 186 -16.75 16.32 -10.19
N GLY A 187 -17.92 15.81 -9.81
CA GLY A 187 -18.39 14.48 -10.21
C GLY A 187 -17.96 13.41 -9.21
N LEU A 188 -17.92 12.16 -9.68
CA LEU A 188 -17.51 11.02 -8.87
C LEU A 188 -15.99 10.86 -8.90
N VAL A 189 -15.43 10.46 -7.77
CA VAL A 189 -14.01 10.23 -7.54
C VAL A 189 -13.83 8.84 -6.96
N ASP A 190 -12.87 8.10 -7.51
CA ASP A 190 -12.50 6.79 -7.00
C ASP A 190 -11.38 6.93 -5.97
N TRP A 191 -11.65 6.44 -4.76
CA TRP A 191 -10.70 6.36 -3.68
C TRP A 191 -10.26 4.92 -3.45
N ASN A 192 -8.98 4.74 -3.14
CA ASN A 192 -8.40 3.46 -2.79
C ASN A 192 -7.43 3.63 -1.61
N LEU A 193 -7.63 2.89 -0.53
CA LEU A 193 -6.66 2.76 0.56
C LEU A 193 -6.06 1.36 0.50
N ARG A 194 -4.76 1.27 0.24
CA ARG A 194 -3.99 0.04 0.35
C ARG A 194 -3.20 0.05 1.66
N VAL A 195 -3.40 -0.95 2.51
CA VAL A 195 -2.62 -1.17 3.74
C VAL A 195 -1.78 -2.43 3.55
N SER A 196 -0.48 -2.33 3.80
CA SER A 196 0.46 -3.43 3.61
C SER A 196 1.40 -3.59 4.81
N TYR A 197 1.63 -4.83 5.22
CA TYR A 197 2.54 -5.15 6.30
C TYR A 197 3.43 -6.33 5.92
N THR A 198 4.75 -6.14 6.02
CA THR A 198 5.73 -7.17 5.68
C THR A 198 6.74 -7.30 6.82
N ARG A 199 6.83 -8.49 7.43
CA ARG A 199 7.84 -8.80 8.47
C ARG A 199 7.95 -10.31 8.70
N SER A 200 9.15 -10.80 9.04
CA SER A 200 9.39 -12.20 9.44
C SER A 200 8.79 -13.23 8.47
N GLY A 201 8.99 -13.04 7.16
CA GLY A 201 8.46 -13.93 6.12
C GLY A 201 6.96 -13.82 5.85
N ARG A 202 6.26 -12.93 6.56
CA ARG A 202 4.83 -12.62 6.36
C ARG A 202 4.67 -11.37 5.49
N THR A 203 3.66 -11.41 4.62
CA THR A 203 3.17 -10.26 3.85
C THR A 203 1.65 -10.26 3.92
N ASP A 204 1.07 -9.23 4.54
CA ASP A 204 -0.36 -8.94 4.53
C ASP A 204 -0.63 -7.74 3.62
N GLU A 205 -1.74 -7.78 2.90
CA GLU A 205 -2.23 -6.68 2.08
C GLU A 205 -3.76 -6.64 2.12
N ASP A 206 -4.31 -5.49 2.46
CA ASP A 206 -5.75 -5.21 2.40
C ASP A 206 -5.98 -3.94 1.57
N VAL A 207 -7.10 -3.93 0.83
CA VAL A 207 -7.48 -2.83 -0.05
C VAL A 207 -8.93 -2.45 0.23
N TYR A 208 -9.17 -1.16 0.47
CA TYR A 208 -10.48 -0.57 0.69
C TYR A 208 -10.75 0.46 -0.40
N SER A 209 -11.96 0.53 -0.93
CA SER A 209 -12.27 1.43 -2.03
C SER A 209 -13.68 1.97 -1.99
N ALA A 210 -13.84 3.20 -2.47
CA ALA A 210 -15.12 3.87 -2.57
C ALA A 210 -15.16 4.79 -3.79
N THR A 211 -16.31 4.84 -4.45
CA THR A 211 -16.62 5.86 -5.45
C THR A 211 -17.61 6.83 -4.84
N ILE A 212 -17.20 8.08 -4.60
CA ILE A 212 -18.02 9.10 -3.93
C ILE A 212 -17.96 10.44 -4.67
N ASP A 213 -18.87 11.36 -4.37
CA ASP A 213 -18.81 12.72 -4.94
C ASP A 213 -17.54 13.45 -4.48
N ALA A 214 -16.90 14.20 -5.38
CA ALA A 214 -15.67 14.95 -5.13
C ALA A 214 -15.75 15.91 -3.92
N ASN A 215 -16.96 16.40 -3.60
CA ASN A 215 -17.21 17.31 -2.48
C ASN A 215 -17.59 16.59 -1.18
N SER A 216 -17.62 15.26 -1.19
CA SER A 216 -17.93 14.43 -0.02
C SER A 216 -16.66 13.91 0.63
N ALA A 217 -16.71 13.75 1.95
CA ALA A 217 -15.68 13.05 2.69
C ALA A 217 -15.88 11.53 2.58
N TRP A 218 -14.78 10.79 2.41
CA TRP A 218 -14.77 9.34 2.54
C TRP A 218 -14.44 8.96 3.99
N TYR A 219 -15.44 8.45 4.71
CA TYR A 219 -15.27 7.84 6.02
C TYR A 219 -14.73 6.42 5.83
N ILE A 220 -13.41 6.27 5.86
CA ILE A 220 -12.72 5.01 5.58
C ILE A 220 -13.04 3.97 6.66
N THR A 221 -13.15 4.41 7.92
CA THR A 221 -13.40 3.52 9.07
C THR A 221 -14.74 2.79 8.97
N ASP A 222 -15.74 3.37 8.29
CA ASP A 222 -17.01 2.68 8.01
C ASP A 222 -16.84 1.43 7.13
N GLN A 223 -15.82 1.42 6.25
CA GLN A 223 -15.48 0.25 5.44
C GLN A 223 -14.63 -0.77 6.20
N LEU A 224 -13.81 -0.32 7.15
CA LEU A 224 -13.05 -1.20 8.03
C LEU A 224 -13.99 -2.00 8.94
N GLN A 225 -15.14 -1.44 9.33
CA GLN A 225 -16.09 -2.07 10.26
C GLN A 225 -15.38 -2.48 11.57
N SER A 226 -15.47 -3.76 11.96
CA SER A 226 -14.78 -4.32 13.13
C SER A 226 -13.34 -4.76 12.83
N THR A 227 -12.84 -4.52 11.62
CA THR A 227 -11.54 -4.99 11.16
C THR A 227 -10.44 -4.04 11.63
N VAL A 228 -9.45 -4.57 12.35
CA VAL A 228 -8.27 -3.83 12.77
C VAL A 228 -7.10 -4.18 11.85
N ARG A 229 -6.47 -3.15 11.28
CA ARG A 229 -5.34 -3.28 10.35
C ARG A 229 -4.30 -2.23 10.61
N GLY A 230 -3.04 -2.66 10.62
CA GLY A 230 -1.90 -1.75 10.60
C GLY A 230 -0.92 -2.10 9.49
N GLY A 231 0.06 -1.23 9.30
CA GLY A 231 1.05 -1.34 8.23
C GLY A 231 1.32 0.00 7.56
N GLN A 232 2.01 -0.06 6.43
CA GLN A 232 2.18 1.08 5.53
C GLN A 232 0.90 1.26 4.72
N ALA A 233 0.35 2.47 4.78
CA ALA A 233 -0.90 2.83 4.17
C ALA A 233 -0.66 3.83 3.01
N THR A 234 -1.24 3.53 1.85
CA THR A 234 -1.20 4.41 0.68
C THR A 234 -2.63 4.68 0.24
N LEU A 235 -3.05 5.92 0.41
CA LEU A 235 -4.31 6.45 -0.09
C LEU A 235 -4.10 6.94 -1.51
N THR A 236 -4.99 6.56 -2.42
CA THR A 236 -5.01 6.98 -3.82
C THR A 236 -6.37 7.59 -4.13
N CYS A 237 -6.36 8.74 -4.80
CA CYS A 237 -7.53 9.47 -5.25
C CYS A 237 -7.45 9.65 -6.77
N ASP A 238 -8.40 9.08 -7.50
CA ASP A 238 -8.50 9.17 -8.95
C ASP A 238 -9.84 9.80 -9.37
N PRO A 239 -9.86 11.10 -9.70
CA PRO A 239 -11.09 11.78 -10.10
C PRO A 239 -11.51 11.54 -11.55
N TYR A 240 -10.62 11.04 -12.42
CA TYR A 240 -10.86 10.99 -13.88
C TYR A 240 -10.35 9.72 -14.58
N GLY A 241 -9.95 8.70 -13.82
CA GLY A 241 -9.71 7.34 -14.28
C GLY A 241 -8.36 7.06 -14.95
N VAL A 242 -7.46 8.05 -15.14
CA VAL A 242 -6.11 7.75 -15.71
C VAL A 242 -5.01 8.81 -15.56
N GLU A 243 -5.27 10.12 -15.38
CA GLU A 243 -4.20 11.14 -15.51
C GLU A 243 -4.04 12.13 -14.34
N ALA A 244 -4.99 12.16 -13.39
CA ALA A 244 -4.96 13.10 -12.27
C ALA A 244 -4.84 12.40 -10.91
N VAL A 245 -4.19 11.25 -10.85
CA VAL A 245 -4.07 10.47 -9.63
C VAL A 245 -3.24 11.22 -8.58
N ARG A 246 -3.73 11.26 -7.34
CA ARG A 246 -2.98 11.74 -6.18
C ARG A 246 -2.80 10.60 -5.20
N THR A 247 -1.61 10.50 -4.64
CA THR A 247 -1.30 9.55 -3.58
C THR A 247 -0.95 10.30 -2.30
N PHE A 248 -1.24 9.67 -1.16
CA PHE A 248 -0.86 10.14 0.17
C PHE A 248 -0.43 8.92 0.98
N SER A 249 0.77 8.94 1.53
CA SER A 249 1.33 7.80 2.27
C SER A 249 1.49 8.12 3.75
N PHE A 250 1.13 7.18 4.62
CA PHE A 250 1.23 7.27 6.08
C PHE A 250 1.36 5.85 6.67
N ALA A 251 1.58 5.73 7.97
CA ALA A 251 1.62 4.43 8.64
C ALA A 251 0.48 4.29 9.66
N ILE A 252 -0.12 3.11 9.73
CA ILE A 252 -1.04 2.74 10.81
C ILE A 252 -0.28 1.80 11.75
N ARG A 253 -0.10 2.23 13.00
CA ARG A 253 0.70 1.56 14.03
C ARG A 253 -0.16 1.20 15.23
N GLY A 254 0.36 0.40 16.16
CA GLY A 254 -0.38 -0.05 17.34
C GLY A 254 0.16 0.51 18.65
N THR A 255 -0.75 0.85 19.56
CA THR A 255 -0.40 1.20 20.95
C THR A 255 -0.69 0.02 21.87
N ASN A 256 0.27 -0.32 22.74
CA ASN A 256 0.07 -1.36 23.74
C ASN A 256 -0.86 -0.88 24.85
N ALA A 257 -1.87 -1.68 25.18
CA ALA A 257 -2.69 -1.48 26.37
C ALA A 257 -1.87 -1.53 27.66
N SER A 258 -2.43 -1.02 28.76
CA SER A 258 -1.82 -1.15 30.08
C SER A 258 -1.69 -2.63 30.45
N GLU A 259 -0.65 -3.00 31.21
CA GLU A 259 -0.49 -4.38 31.68
C GLU A 259 -1.71 -4.84 32.49
N SER A 260 -2.28 -3.93 33.29
CA SER A 260 -3.50 -4.21 34.04
C SER A 260 -4.70 -4.52 33.15
N ASP A 261 -4.89 -3.82 32.03
CA ASP A 261 -6.00 -4.11 31.13
C ASP A 261 -5.85 -5.45 30.43
N ILE A 262 -4.61 -5.80 30.06
CA ILE A 262 -4.31 -7.09 29.45
C ILE A 262 -4.54 -8.22 30.46
N VAL A 263 -4.00 -8.09 31.67
CA VAL A 263 -4.18 -9.08 32.75
C VAL A 263 -5.66 -9.24 33.08
N ASN A 264 -6.40 -8.15 33.31
CA ASN A 264 -7.84 -8.20 33.56
C ASN A 264 -8.59 -8.88 32.42
N TYR A 265 -8.21 -8.62 31.17
CA TYR A 265 -8.84 -9.24 30.01
C TYR A 265 -8.56 -10.75 29.95
N ILE A 266 -7.31 -11.18 30.16
CA ILE A 266 -6.92 -12.60 30.23
C ILE A 266 -7.69 -13.32 31.37
N GLU A 267 -7.75 -12.72 32.55
CA GLU A 267 -8.45 -13.28 33.72
C GLU A 267 -9.97 -13.35 33.54
N SER A 268 -10.54 -12.46 32.73
CA SER A 268 -11.97 -12.47 32.39
C SER A 268 -12.36 -13.56 31.38
N ARG A 269 -11.39 -14.26 30.77
CA ARG A 269 -11.67 -15.29 29.77
C ARG A 269 -12.37 -16.50 30.39
N PRO A 270 -13.34 -17.12 29.70
CA PRO A 270 -13.92 -18.39 30.14
C PRO A 270 -12.84 -19.44 30.34
N LEU A 271 -12.98 -20.28 31.38
CA LEU A 271 -12.03 -21.34 31.71
C LEU A 271 -10.60 -20.83 31.95
N PHE A 272 -10.46 -19.63 32.55
CA PHE A 272 -9.17 -19.10 32.95
C PHE A 272 -8.41 -20.10 33.83
N MET A 273 -7.14 -20.34 33.48
CA MET A 273 -6.21 -21.18 34.23
C MET A 273 -5.09 -20.32 34.80
N TRP A 274 -4.57 -20.73 35.97
CA TRP A 274 -3.57 -19.97 36.74
C TRP A 274 -2.32 -19.57 35.94
N TYR A 275 -1.99 -20.30 34.88
CA TYR A 275 -0.81 -20.07 34.05
C TYR A 275 -1.05 -19.18 32.82
N HIS A 276 -2.29 -18.76 32.51
CA HIS A 276 -2.55 -17.97 31.30
C HIS A 276 -1.79 -16.64 31.27
N THR A 277 -1.77 -15.92 32.40
CA THR A 277 -1.01 -14.66 32.54
C THR A 277 0.49 -14.92 32.55
N ASN A 278 0.94 -16.01 33.20
CA ASN A 278 2.35 -16.37 33.23
C ASN A 278 2.90 -16.72 31.83
N VAL A 279 2.12 -17.45 31.02
CA VAL A 279 2.46 -17.72 29.61
C VAL A 279 2.55 -16.40 28.85
N ALA A 280 1.52 -15.55 28.88
CA ALA A 280 1.55 -14.26 28.19
C ALA A 280 2.75 -13.38 28.59
N LYS A 281 3.09 -13.35 29.87
CA LYS A 281 4.26 -12.62 30.39
C LYS A 281 5.58 -13.23 29.89
N HIS A 282 5.66 -14.55 29.80
CA HIS A 282 6.86 -15.26 29.35
C HIS A 282 7.09 -15.13 27.83
N GLU A 283 6.02 -15.24 27.04
CA GLU A 283 6.08 -15.22 25.58
C GLU A 283 6.59 -13.88 25.05
N THR A 284 6.27 -12.76 25.70
CA THR A 284 6.82 -11.46 25.34
C THR A 284 7.98 -11.06 26.26
N PRO A 285 9.21 -10.91 25.75
CA PRO A 285 10.30 -10.36 26.57
C PRO A 285 9.97 -8.94 27.00
N SER A 286 10.39 -8.55 28.20
CA SER A 286 10.14 -7.20 28.69
C SER A 286 10.86 -6.17 27.82
N GLN A 287 10.15 -5.12 27.40
CA GLN A 287 10.75 -3.95 26.76
C GLN A 287 10.50 -2.76 27.67
N GLU A 288 11.56 -1.99 27.97
CA GLU A 288 11.47 -0.82 28.87
C GLU A 288 10.83 -1.10 30.24
N GLY A 289 10.90 -2.36 30.72
CA GLY A 289 10.29 -2.78 31.99
C GLY A 289 8.81 -3.12 31.91
N ARG A 290 8.20 -3.12 30.70
CA ARG A 290 6.84 -3.56 30.44
C ARG A 290 6.78 -4.98 29.88
N TYR A 291 5.73 -5.72 30.23
CA TYR A 291 5.37 -7.05 29.73
C TYR A 291 4.08 -7.02 28.89
N TYR A 292 3.71 -8.17 28.33
CA TYR A 292 2.47 -8.36 27.57
C TYR A 292 2.40 -7.49 26.31
N LEU A 293 3.49 -7.45 25.56
CA LEU A 293 3.64 -6.52 24.45
C LEU A 293 3.05 -7.08 23.16
N GLN A 294 1.94 -6.50 22.70
CA GLN A 294 1.41 -6.78 21.37
C GLN A 294 2.27 -6.13 20.28
N PHE A 295 2.81 -4.93 20.55
CA PHE A 295 3.60 -4.14 19.61
C PHE A 295 4.98 -3.83 20.20
N ASN A 296 6.01 -3.69 19.34
CA ASN A 296 7.34 -3.31 19.84
C ASN A 296 7.35 -1.87 20.37
N GLU A 297 8.10 -1.63 21.44
CA GLU A 297 8.26 -0.31 22.08
C GLU A 297 9.68 0.25 21.90
N VAL A 298 10.65 -0.58 21.51
CA VAL A 298 12.02 -0.12 21.26
C VAL A 298 12.22 0.18 19.77
N PRO A 299 12.63 1.42 19.41
CA PRO A 299 12.80 1.80 18.01
C PRO A 299 14.03 1.17 17.37
N VAL A 300 13.90 0.91 16.06
CA VAL A 300 15.03 0.69 15.14
C VAL A 300 14.90 1.71 14.01
N GLY A 301 15.14 3.00 14.29
CA GLY A 301 15.07 4.09 13.30
C GLY A 301 14.05 5.19 13.59
N GLU A 302 13.78 6.04 12.59
CA GLU A 302 12.79 7.14 12.65
C GLU A 302 11.36 6.58 12.70
N GLU A 303 10.52 7.10 13.61
CA GLU A 303 9.20 6.55 14.01
C GLU A 303 8.26 6.19 12.84
N CYS A 304 8.29 6.98 11.76
CA CYS A 304 7.33 6.88 10.67
C CYS A 304 8.02 7.14 9.32
N GLY A 305 7.82 6.25 8.34
CA GLY A 305 8.32 6.42 6.95
C GLY A 305 9.46 5.49 6.53
N ALA A 306 10.20 4.90 7.47
CA ALA A 306 11.22 3.90 7.13
C ALA A 306 10.60 2.48 7.10
N SER A 307 10.82 1.74 6.01
CA SER A 307 10.27 0.39 5.82
C SER A 307 10.84 -0.65 6.81
N ASP A 308 11.94 -0.32 7.48
CA ASP A 308 12.64 -1.14 8.46
C ASP A 308 12.29 -0.78 9.92
N ASN A 309 11.56 0.31 10.18
CA ASN A 309 11.18 0.62 11.55
C ASN A 309 10.05 -0.30 12.04
N ILE A 310 10.38 -1.10 13.05
CA ILE A 310 9.50 -2.05 13.73
C ILE A 310 8.75 -1.44 14.93
N LEU A 311 9.05 -0.21 15.33
CA LEU A 311 8.37 0.47 16.43
C LEU A 311 6.86 0.48 16.18
N HIS A 312 6.08 0.11 17.21
CA HIS A 312 4.63 0.03 17.15
C HIS A 312 4.08 -0.89 16.05
N THR A 313 4.88 -1.86 15.58
CA THR A 313 4.43 -3.00 14.76
C THR A 313 4.26 -4.24 15.63
N PRO A 314 3.48 -5.26 15.20
CA PRO A 314 3.25 -6.48 15.96
C PRO A 314 4.56 -7.07 16.46
N ASN A 315 4.70 -7.25 17.76
CA ASN A 315 5.89 -7.81 18.40
C ASN A 315 6.10 -9.21 17.85
N ALA A 316 7.16 -9.39 17.07
CA ALA A 316 7.43 -10.63 16.39
C ALA A 316 8.70 -11.24 16.94
N SER A 317 8.71 -12.55 17.08
CA SER A 317 9.91 -13.27 17.44
C SER A 317 11.03 -12.97 16.43
N ASN A 318 12.25 -12.86 16.93
CA ASN A 318 13.44 -12.62 16.10
C ASN A 318 13.95 -13.90 15.41
N ASN A 319 13.30 -15.04 15.66
CA ASN A 319 13.69 -16.35 15.20
C ASN A 319 12.76 -16.83 14.07
N ASP A 320 13.15 -17.91 13.40
CA ASP A 320 12.38 -18.54 12.31
C ASP A 320 11.05 -19.18 12.76
N ASP A 321 10.68 -19.08 14.04
CA ASP A 321 9.41 -19.59 14.58
C ASP A 321 8.20 -18.73 14.18
N GLY A 322 8.41 -17.44 13.88
CA GLY A 322 7.37 -16.55 13.32
C GLY A 322 6.23 -16.23 14.29
N GLY A 323 6.52 -16.11 15.57
CA GLY A 323 5.54 -15.81 16.62
C GLY A 323 5.17 -14.34 16.64
N PHE A 324 3.91 -14.01 16.92
CA PHE A 324 3.40 -12.63 16.97
C PHE A 324 2.57 -12.31 18.22
N GLY A 325 2.81 -11.14 18.79
CA GLY A 325 2.00 -10.51 19.83
C GLY A 325 2.19 -11.11 21.22
N ILE A 326 1.18 -10.92 22.08
CA ILE A 326 1.22 -11.27 23.51
C ILE A 326 1.47 -12.75 23.75
N TYR A 327 0.84 -13.62 22.98
CA TYR A 327 1.00 -15.08 23.10
C TYR A 327 2.01 -15.66 22.11
N GLN A 328 2.77 -14.80 21.39
CA GLN A 328 3.70 -15.21 20.33
C GLN A 328 3.06 -16.24 19.37
N LEU A 329 1.87 -15.92 18.86
CA LEU A 329 1.13 -16.80 17.97
C LEU A 329 1.94 -17.08 16.71
N THR A 330 2.27 -18.36 16.48
CA THR A 330 3.01 -18.84 15.31
C THR A 330 2.03 -19.50 14.34
N PHE A 331 2.18 -20.78 14.05
CA PHE A 331 1.25 -21.58 13.26
C PHE A 331 0.39 -22.44 14.19
N PHE A 332 -0.92 -22.21 14.18
CA PHE A 332 -1.88 -23.09 14.82
C PHE A 332 -1.90 -24.42 14.08
N GLN A 333 -1.80 -25.55 14.79
CA GLN A 333 -2.04 -26.85 14.15
C GLN A 333 -3.53 -27.09 13.93
N ILE A 334 -4.39 -26.52 14.78
CA ILE A 334 -5.85 -26.74 14.76
C ILE A 334 -6.59 -25.43 15.10
N PRO A 335 -7.21 -24.74 14.12
CA PRO A 335 -7.13 -25.01 12.69
C PRO A 335 -5.71 -24.74 12.16
N GLY A 336 -5.26 -25.53 11.19
CA GLY A 336 -3.95 -25.37 10.54
C GLY A 336 -3.79 -24.02 9.84
N ARG A 337 -3.35 -22.97 10.54
CA ARG A 337 -3.19 -21.62 9.97
C ARG A 337 -2.15 -20.75 10.72
N PRO A 338 -1.50 -19.80 10.04
CA PRO A 338 -0.84 -18.69 10.73
C PRO A 338 -1.87 -17.77 11.41
N PRO A 339 -1.44 -16.83 12.26
CA PRO A 339 -2.35 -15.88 12.86
C PRO A 339 -2.88 -14.97 11.74
N ASN A 340 -4.12 -14.52 11.80
CA ASN A 340 -4.66 -13.62 10.78
C ASN A 340 -4.29 -12.16 11.10
N ALA A 341 -4.53 -11.24 10.16
CA ALA A 341 -4.19 -9.83 10.36
C ALA A 341 -4.92 -9.20 11.56
N GLN A 342 -6.11 -9.69 11.92
CA GLN A 342 -6.81 -9.24 13.13
C GLN A 342 -6.00 -9.61 14.38
N GLU A 343 -5.55 -10.85 14.51
CA GLU A 343 -4.74 -11.32 15.66
C GLU A 343 -3.35 -10.66 15.77
N LEU A 344 -2.89 -10.05 14.68
CA LEU A 344 -1.66 -9.26 14.65
C LEU A 344 -1.87 -7.84 15.16
N TRP A 345 -2.98 -7.21 14.82
CA TRP A 345 -3.22 -5.78 15.08
C TRP A 345 -4.23 -5.52 16.20
N ASP A 346 -4.94 -6.53 16.65
CA ASP A 346 -5.87 -6.50 17.77
C ASP A 346 -5.36 -7.43 18.88
N TRP A 347 -4.87 -6.81 19.96
CA TRP A 347 -4.30 -7.55 21.09
C TRP A 347 -5.35 -8.40 21.81
N LYS A 348 -6.63 -8.04 21.77
CA LYS A 348 -7.69 -8.86 22.37
C LYS A 348 -7.92 -10.12 21.56
N GLU A 349 -7.88 -10.02 20.22
CA GLU A 349 -7.96 -11.20 19.35
C GLU A 349 -6.70 -12.09 19.46
N ASN A 350 -5.52 -11.49 19.67
CA ASN A 350 -4.31 -12.24 20.02
C ASN A 350 -4.50 -13.05 21.31
N VAL A 351 -4.99 -12.40 22.38
CA VAL A 351 -5.30 -13.06 23.65
C VAL A 351 -6.39 -14.13 23.51
N ASN A 352 -7.46 -13.86 22.76
CA ASN A 352 -8.53 -14.83 22.50
C ASN A 352 -7.98 -16.10 21.85
N SER A 353 -7.10 -15.95 20.86
CA SER A 353 -6.51 -17.07 20.15
C SER A 353 -5.48 -17.82 21.00
N GLY A 354 -4.63 -17.09 21.73
CA GLY A 354 -3.65 -17.69 22.64
C GLY A 354 -4.29 -18.50 23.77
N THR A 355 -5.35 -17.95 24.39
CA THR A 355 -6.12 -18.66 25.42
C THR A 355 -6.85 -19.88 24.86
N SER A 356 -7.43 -19.77 23.67
CA SER A 356 -8.04 -20.93 22.98
C SER A 356 -6.99 -22.02 22.69
N TRP A 357 -5.77 -21.63 22.34
CA TRP A 357 -4.66 -22.56 22.08
C TRP A 357 -4.18 -23.27 23.35
N LEU A 358 -4.08 -22.55 24.47
CA LEU A 358 -3.77 -23.16 25.78
C LEU A 358 -4.84 -24.14 26.23
N LEU A 359 -6.13 -23.81 26.03
CA LEU A 359 -7.24 -24.70 26.35
C LEU A 359 -7.21 -25.97 25.48
N HIS A 360 -6.93 -25.83 24.18
CA HIS A 360 -6.77 -26.98 23.30
C HIS A 360 -5.68 -27.95 23.79
N HIS A 361 -4.52 -27.42 24.19
CA HIS A 361 -3.45 -28.25 24.76
C HIS A 361 -3.78 -28.82 26.13
N GLN A 362 -4.58 -28.11 26.94
CA GLN A 362 -5.08 -28.63 28.21
C GLN A 362 -6.01 -29.83 28.01
N GLU A 363 -6.98 -29.77 27.09
CA GLU A 363 -7.88 -30.89 26.78
C GLU A 363 -7.10 -32.11 26.28
N SER A 364 -6.11 -31.87 25.41
CA SER A 364 -5.21 -32.89 24.91
C SER A 364 -4.35 -33.51 26.02
N ALA A 365 -3.79 -32.68 26.91
CA ALA A 365 -2.98 -33.11 28.04
C ALA A 365 -3.79 -33.93 29.04
N PHE A 366 -5.02 -33.51 29.32
CA PHE A 366 -5.94 -34.25 30.18
C PHE A 366 -6.20 -35.66 29.63
N SER A 367 -6.61 -35.77 28.36
CA SER A 367 -6.89 -37.07 27.73
C SER A 367 -5.67 -37.99 27.78
N TYR A 368 -4.50 -37.44 27.45
CA TYR A 368 -3.23 -38.17 27.50
C TYR A 368 -2.90 -38.68 28.91
N MET A 369 -3.01 -37.83 29.93
CA MET A 369 -2.70 -38.25 31.30
C MET A 369 -3.72 -39.24 31.87
N GLN A 370 -4.94 -39.33 31.32
CA GLN A 370 -5.87 -40.41 31.66
C GLN A 370 -5.38 -41.75 31.10
N ASP A 371 -4.90 -41.77 29.85
CA ASP A 371 -4.37 -42.98 29.23
C ASP A 371 -3.13 -43.51 29.98
N GLU A 372 -2.20 -42.61 30.35
CA GLU A 372 -1.01 -42.96 31.13
C GLU A 372 -1.35 -43.53 32.52
N ARG A 373 -2.36 -42.95 33.19
CA ARG A 373 -2.81 -43.45 34.50
C ARG A 373 -3.49 -44.81 34.40
N GLU A 374 -4.29 -45.04 33.34
CA GLU A 374 -4.90 -46.35 33.08
C GLU A 374 -3.81 -47.39 32.81
N GLN A 375 -2.78 -47.06 32.02
CA GLN A 375 -1.64 -47.93 31.81
C GLN A 375 -0.95 -48.26 33.14
N ALA A 376 -0.60 -47.26 33.95
CA ALA A 376 -0.01 -47.46 35.27
C ALA A 376 -0.86 -48.38 36.17
N TYR A 377 -2.19 -48.20 36.17
CA TYR A 377 -3.11 -49.04 36.92
C TYR A 377 -3.08 -50.51 36.47
N GLN A 378 -3.11 -50.76 35.16
CA GLN A 378 -3.08 -52.13 34.60
C GLN A 378 -1.77 -52.84 34.91
N TRP A 379 -0.63 -52.16 34.75
CA TRP A 379 0.69 -52.74 34.98
C TRP A 379 1.00 -53.00 36.46
N CYS A 380 0.50 -52.15 37.36
CA CYS A 380 0.60 -52.36 38.80
C CYS A 380 -0.44 -53.30 39.40
N LEU A 381 -1.10 -54.16 38.60
CA LEU A 381 -2.11 -55.12 39.05
C LEU A 381 -3.24 -54.46 39.87
N GLY A 382 -3.60 -53.23 39.53
CA GLY A 382 -4.64 -52.46 40.19
C GLY A 382 -4.28 -51.86 41.55
N MET A 383 -2.99 -51.77 41.90
CA MET A 383 -2.57 -51.11 43.14
C MET A 383 -2.75 -49.58 43.03
N GLU A 384 -3.59 -49.02 43.90
CA GLU A 384 -4.01 -47.61 43.89
C GLU A 384 -2.85 -46.60 43.95
N PHE A 385 -1.72 -46.96 44.57
CA PHE A 385 -0.59 -46.05 44.70
C PHE A 385 0.18 -45.82 43.38
N CYS A 386 0.07 -46.71 42.40
CA CYS A 386 0.88 -46.62 41.18
C CYS A 386 0.34 -45.64 40.15
N TYR A 387 -0.99 -45.48 40.05
CA TYR A 387 -1.55 -44.57 39.05
C TYR A 387 -1.48 -43.10 39.50
N ARG A 388 -1.16 -42.83 40.78
CA ARG A 388 -0.96 -41.46 41.26
C ARG A 388 0.38 -40.96 40.73
N VAL A 389 0.35 -39.83 40.03
CA VAL A 389 1.58 -39.19 39.55
C VAL A 389 2.28 -38.57 40.76
N PRO A 390 3.60 -38.79 40.96
CA PRO A 390 4.34 -38.16 42.04
C PRO A 390 4.21 -36.64 42.00
N ASP A 391 4.10 -36.02 43.18
CA ASP A 391 4.05 -34.57 43.28
C ASP A 391 5.38 -33.96 42.80
N GLU A 392 5.31 -32.89 42.01
CA GLU A 392 6.48 -32.26 41.38
C GLU A 392 6.51 -30.75 41.70
N GLN A 393 7.56 -30.28 42.37
CA GLN A 393 7.73 -28.86 42.68
C GLN A 393 8.61 -28.19 41.63
N LEU A 394 8.07 -27.18 40.93
CA LEU A 394 8.82 -26.35 39.99
C LEU A 394 8.67 -24.87 40.36
N GLY A 395 9.76 -24.21 40.70
CA GLY A 395 9.73 -22.85 41.21
C GLY A 395 8.75 -22.71 42.40
N SER A 396 7.75 -21.85 42.24
CA SER A 396 6.71 -21.60 43.26
C SER A 396 5.49 -22.54 43.18
N VAL A 397 5.39 -23.39 42.15
CA VAL A 397 4.20 -24.19 41.86
C VAL A 397 4.44 -25.65 42.24
N LEU A 398 3.54 -26.22 43.05
CA LEU A 398 3.48 -27.64 43.33
C LEU A 398 2.46 -28.29 42.39
N PHE A 399 2.93 -29.19 41.53
CA PHE A 399 2.07 -30.04 40.73
C PHE A 399 1.69 -31.28 41.53
N SER A 400 0.39 -31.50 41.74
CA SER A 400 -0.10 -32.67 42.49
C SER A 400 -1.47 -33.10 41.99
N ASP A 401 -1.75 -34.40 42.04
CA ASP A 401 -3.11 -34.89 41.82
C ASP A 401 -4.07 -34.28 42.87
N TYR A 402 -5.28 -33.90 42.43
CA TYR A 402 -6.34 -33.29 43.25
C TYR A 402 -6.06 -31.87 43.78
N SER A 403 -5.12 -31.13 43.21
CA SER A 403 -4.98 -29.68 43.43
C SER A 403 -5.49 -28.86 42.24
N ASP A 404 -5.50 -27.54 42.39
CA ASP A 404 -5.77 -26.59 41.29
C ASP A 404 -4.60 -26.52 40.29
N THR A 405 -3.48 -27.17 40.59
CA THR A 405 -2.24 -27.22 39.82
C THR A 405 -1.89 -28.69 39.55
N THR A 406 -2.65 -29.37 38.68
CA THR A 406 -2.39 -30.78 38.38
C THR A 406 -1.29 -30.97 37.35
N ILE A 407 -0.72 -32.18 37.25
CA ILE A 407 0.38 -32.46 36.31
C ILE A 407 -0.03 -32.32 34.83
N GLU A 408 -1.32 -32.43 34.51
CA GLU A 408 -1.88 -32.11 33.19
C GLU A 408 -1.51 -30.70 32.76
N HIS A 409 -1.49 -29.72 33.67
CA HIS A 409 -1.08 -28.35 33.37
C HIS A 409 0.39 -28.30 32.92
N ALA A 410 1.28 -29.10 33.51
CA ALA A 410 2.68 -29.17 33.09
C ALA A 410 2.81 -29.79 31.68
N VAL A 411 2.03 -30.85 31.39
CA VAL A 411 1.96 -31.45 30.05
C VAL A 411 1.41 -30.45 29.03
N ALA A 412 0.35 -29.70 29.38
CA ALA A 412 -0.26 -28.69 28.51
C ALA A 412 0.71 -27.56 28.17
N LEU A 413 1.42 -27.02 29.17
CA LEU A 413 2.46 -26.01 28.99
C LEU A 413 3.59 -26.51 28.08
N LYS A 414 4.03 -27.75 28.27
CA LYS A 414 5.07 -28.35 27.43
C LYS A 414 4.62 -28.53 25.98
N ARG A 415 3.37 -28.95 25.76
CA ARG A 415 2.75 -29.05 24.43
C ARG A 415 2.57 -27.71 23.76
N TYR A 416 2.15 -26.69 24.50
CA TYR A 416 2.03 -25.32 24.01
C TYR A 416 3.34 -24.79 23.44
N ASN A 417 4.46 -25.07 24.10
CA ASN A 417 5.79 -24.68 23.61
C ASN A 417 6.26 -25.48 22.38
N GLY A 418 5.43 -26.34 21.78
CA GLY A 418 5.74 -27.00 20.50
C GLY A 418 6.65 -28.22 20.60
N ALA A 419 6.89 -28.77 21.80
CA ALA A 419 7.62 -30.02 21.94
C ALA A 419 6.83 -31.18 21.28
N SER A 420 7.40 -31.81 20.25
CA SER A 420 6.80 -32.97 19.58
C SER A 420 6.53 -34.08 20.61
N GLY A 421 5.27 -34.49 20.78
CA GLY A 421 4.82 -35.39 21.84
C GLY A 421 4.53 -34.68 23.17
N GLY A 422 5.30 -33.65 23.53
CA GLY A 422 5.03 -32.73 24.65
C GLY A 422 4.72 -33.41 25.99
N GLN A 423 5.17 -34.64 26.19
CA GLN A 423 4.95 -35.42 27.40
C GLN A 423 5.86 -34.82 28.46
N TYR A 424 5.29 -34.22 29.50
CA TYR A 424 6.06 -33.78 30.67
C TYR A 424 6.23 -34.92 31.66
N ALA A 425 5.19 -35.72 31.84
CA ALA A 425 5.18 -36.95 32.62
C ALA A 425 4.65 -38.10 31.75
N GLU A 426 5.21 -39.29 31.91
CA GLU A 426 4.76 -40.53 31.28
C GLU A 426 4.97 -41.71 32.25
N TRP A 427 4.25 -42.79 32.02
CA TRP A 427 4.46 -44.05 32.72
C TRP A 427 5.49 -44.92 31.97
N ASP A 428 6.55 -45.35 32.66
CA ASP A 428 7.56 -46.26 32.12
C ASP A 428 7.21 -47.72 32.48
N ASP A 429 6.68 -48.47 31.51
CA ASP A 429 6.32 -49.89 31.66
C ASP A 429 7.49 -50.81 32.05
N LEU A 430 8.74 -50.45 31.72
CA LEU A 430 9.92 -51.26 32.03
C LEU A 430 10.32 -51.09 33.49
N LEU A 431 10.22 -49.86 34.00
CA LEU A 431 10.56 -49.53 35.38
C LEU A 431 9.38 -49.67 36.34
N ASN A 432 8.15 -49.71 35.82
CA ASN A 432 6.90 -49.56 36.56
C ASN A 432 6.93 -48.31 37.45
N ASP A 433 7.33 -47.18 36.88
CA ASP A 433 7.46 -45.90 37.57
C ASP A 433 7.13 -44.73 36.64
N TRP A 434 6.82 -43.57 37.23
CA TRP A 434 6.59 -42.34 36.49
C TRP A 434 7.93 -41.70 36.08
N PHE A 435 8.04 -41.34 34.81
CA PHE A 435 9.19 -40.63 34.26
C PHE A 435 8.83 -39.19 33.88
N PHE A 436 9.68 -38.24 34.26
CA PHE A 436 9.48 -36.81 34.00
C PHE A 436 10.47 -36.27 32.96
N HIS A 437 9.96 -36.00 31.77
CA HIS A 437 10.69 -35.33 30.69
C HIS A 437 10.72 -33.83 30.91
N ARG A 438 11.54 -33.35 31.84
CA ARG A 438 11.55 -31.91 32.21
C ARG A 438 12.03 -30.98 31.08
N LEU A 439 12.91 -31.47 30.21
CA LEU A 439 13.54 -30.67 29.18
C LEU A 439 12.79 -30.75 27.84
N ASN A 440 12.75 -29.62 27.12
CA ASN A 440 12.37 -29.56 25.73
C ASN A 440 13.54 -29.95 24.82
N THR A 441 13.23 -30.39 23.61
CA THR A 441 14.21 -30.84 22.60
C THR A 441 14.92 -29.69 21.87
N TYR A 442 14.78 -28.46 22.34
CA TYR A 442 15.50 -27.29 21.82
C TYR A 442 17.00 -27.39 22.14
N ASN A 443 17.82 -26.60 21.44
CA ASN A 443 19.26 -26.51 21.68
C ASN A 443 19.67 -25.07 22.04
N PRO A 444 20.12 -24.79 23.27
CA PRO A 444 20.24 -25.73 24.39
C PRO A 444 18.87 -26.15 24.93
N PRO A 445 18.77 -27.37 25.50
CA PRO A 445 17.52 -27.83 26.10
C PRO A 445 17.20 -27.00 27.35
N PHE A 446 15.92 -26.72 27.57
CA PHE A 446 15.45 -26.00 28.75
C PHE A 446 14.09 -26.52 29.21
N ASN A 447 13.73 -26.24 30.46
CA ASN A 447 12.45 -26.61 31.04
C ASN A 447 11.47 -25.44 30.94
N TYR A 448 10.58 -25.47 29.94
CA TYR A 448 9.60 -24.40 29.74
C TYR A 448 8.61 -24.30 30.90
N VAL A 449 8.17 -25.44 31.46
CA VAL A 449 7.20 -25.45 32.58
C VAL A 449 7.78 -24.74 33.79
N GLU A 450 9.04 -25.00 34.13
CA GLU A 450 9.73 -24.31 35.23
C GLU A 450 9.84 -22.80 34.99
N ARG A 451 10.18 -22.35 33.78
CA ARG A 451 10.22 -20.92 33.44
C ARG A 451 8.86 -20.23 33.63
N ILE A 452 7.77 -20.90 33.25
CA ILE A 452 6.40 -20.38 33.51
C ILE A 452 6.11 -20.31 35.02
N CYS A 453 6.54 -21.30 35.79
CA CYS A 453 6.36 -21.32 37.25
C CYS A 453 7.21 -20.27 37.99
N GLU A 454 8.36 -19.89 37.42
CA GLU A 454 9.23 -18.82 37.93
C GLU A 454 8.71 -17.43 37.58
N THR A 455 7.88 -17.30 36.54
CA THR A 455 7.31 -16.02 36.08
C THR A 455 6.31 -15.43 37.08
N GLN A 456 5.85 -16.22 38.07
CA GLN A 456 4.96 -15.80 39.15
C GLN A 456 5.58 -14.84 40.18
N VAL A 457 6.90 -14.67 40.18
CA VAL A 457 7.56 -13.77 41.14
C VAL A 457 7.28 -12.31 40.72
N PRO A 458 6.65 -11.49 41.60
CA PRO A 458 6.34 -10.08 41.33
C PRO A 458 7.58 -9.23 41.06
#